data_AF-A0A4S2DHJ1-F1
#
_entry.id   AF-A0A4S2DHJ1-F1
#
_cell.length_a   1.000
_cell.length_b   1.000
_cell.length_c   1.000
_cell.angle_alpha   90.00
_cell.angle_beta   90.00
_cell.angle_gamma   90.00
#
_symmetry.space_group_name_H-M   'P 1'
#
loop_
_entity.id
_entity.type
_entity.pdbx_description
1 polymer ?
#
loop_
_entity_poly.entity_id
_entity_poly.type
_entity_poly.pdbx_seq_one_letter_code
_entity_poly.pdbx_strand_id
1 'polypeptide(L)'
;MKTKKKLCCIAMALTFISSMVVAPSVRVSAMENRNGVVTEVNGNINTSGLQADITFPDYLNYVDDTLIVNNMYTFKGYKGQGKLYITCSDGLQNVRVFINGNEIDVSEACRNNGKTYEIDFSDISVNDRNTIQVTNFVPETGKVNIKIPYPEVISGSAEAVGMDQSTLDLIDTLINNDVKYGFTSAQLAVIKDGVMVKNSAYGKTNSYNQDG
;
A
#
# COMPACT_ATOMS: atom_id res chain seq x y z
N MET A 1 -16.53 19.87 -91.34
CA MET A 1 -15.96 18.54 -91.03
C MET A 1 -16.24 18.23 -89.56
N LYS A 2 -16.85 17.07 -89.27
CA LYS A 2 -17.21 16.56 -87.93
C LYS A 2 -15.96 16.50 -87.02
N THR A 3 -15.97 16.51 -85.67
CA THR A 3 -16.84 15.80 -84.71
C THR A 3 -16.50 16.17 -83.25
N LYS A 4 -17.51 16.07 -82.37
CA LYS A 4 -17.52 15.61 -80.95
C LYS A 4 -17.03 16.51 -79.79
N LYS A 5 -18.04 17.09 -79.13
CA LYS A 5 -18.33 17.14 -77.67
C LYS A 5 -17.34 16.45 -76.72
N LYS A 6 -17.00 17.13 -75.62
CA LYS A 6 -17.23 16.64 -74.24
C LYS A 6 -17.42 17.83 -73.29
N LEU A 7 -18.55 17.78 -72.58
CA LEU A 7 -19.00 18.67 -71.51
C LEU A 7 -18.41 18.12 -70.20
N CYS A 8 -17.80 18.95 -69.35
CA CYS A 8 -17.52 18.57 -67.96
C CYS A 8 -17.77 19.79 -67.07
N CYS A 9 -18.74 19.64 -66.17
CA CYS A 9 -19.24 20.66 -65.25
C CYS A 9 -18.19 20.93 -64.16
N ILE A 10 -17.81 22.21 -63.98
CA ILE A 10 -17.00 22.66 -62.85
C ILE A 10 -17.96 23.24 -61.81
N ALA A 11 -18.16 22.49 -60.72
CA ALA A 11 -18.88 22.95 -59.54
C ALA A 11 -18.00 23.96 -58.78
N MET A 12 -18.54 25.17 -58.57
CA MET A 12 -17.89 26.23 -57.82
C MET A 12 -18.15 26.00 -56.32
N ALA A 13 -17.15 25.49 -55.61
CA ALA A 13 -17.21 25.22 -54.18
C ALA A 13 -17.15 26.53 -53.36
N LEU A 14 -18.16 26.72 -52.50
CA LEU A 14 -18.20 27.74 -51.45
C LEU A 14 -17.07 27.48 -50.43
N THR A 15 -16.13 28.41 -50.30
CA THR A 15 -15.13 28.41 -49.21
C THR A 15 -15.67 29.16 -48.00
N PHE A 16 -16.09 28.41 -46.97
CA PHE A 16 -16.25 28.94 -45.62
C PHE A 16 -14.87 29.04 -44.96
N ILE A 17 -14.37 30.26 -44.76
CA ILE A 17 -13.19 30.51 -43.94
C ILE A 17 -13.65 30.54 -42.48
N SER A 18 -13.59 29.41 -41.79
CA SER A 18 -13.72 29.37 -40.33
C SER A 18 -12.37 29.75 -39.72
N SER A 19 -12.27 30.96 -39.20
CA SER A 19 -11.14 31.38 -38.36
C SER A 19 -11.11 30.50 -37.11
N MET A 20 -10.16 29.58 -37.03
CA MET A 20 -9.85 28.85 -35.81
C MET A 20 -9.13 29.82 -34.87
N VAL A 21 -9.84 30.33 -33.86
CA VAL A 21 -9.20 30.95 -32.71
C VAL A 21 -8.58 29.80 -31.91
N VAL A 22 -7.26 29.64 -32.02
CA VAL A 22 -6.50 28.75 -31.15
C VAL A 22 -6.52 29.38 -29.76
N ALA A 23 -7.40 28.87 -28.89
CA ALA A 23 -7.31 29.18 -27.47
C ALA A 23 -5.96 28.64 -26.95
N PRO A 24 -5.18 29.42 -26.20
CA PRO A 24 -3.97 28.89 -25.57
C PRO A 24 -4.39 27.76 -24.63
N SER A 25 -3.97 26.54 -24.95
CA SER A 25 -4.07 25.43 -24.02
C SER A 25 -3.18 25.76 -22.83
N VAL A 26 -3.78 26.22 -21.72
CA VAL A 26 -3.12 26.22 -20.43
C VAL A 26 -2.77 24.76 -20.15
N ARG A 27 -1.50 24.41 -20.31
CA ARG A 27 -0.97 23.15 -19.78
C ARG A 27 -1.03 23.30 -18.26
N VAL A 28 -2.16 22.95 -17.67
CA VAL A 28 -2.19 22.56 -16.28
C VAL A 28 -1.42 21.25 -16.26
N SER A 29 -0.13 21.30 -15.91
CA SER A 29 0.53 20.11 -15.40
C SER A 29 -0.33 19.66 -14.23
N ALA A 30 -0.98 18.50 -14.36
CA ALA A 30 -1.56 17.86 -13.20
C ALA A 30 -0.41 17.74 -12.19
N MET A 31 -0.50 18.48 -11.09
CA MET A 31 0.31 18.18 -9.93
C MET A 31 -0.22 16.82 -9.49
N GLU A 32 0.46 15.75 -9.91
CA GLU A 32 0.24 14.44 -9.35
C GLU A 32 0.49 14.62 -7.86
N ASN A 33 -0.56 14.61 -7.05
CA ASN A 33 -0.41 14.38 -5.62
C ASN A 33 0.18 12.97 -5.52
N ARG A 34 1.51 12.91 -5.45
CA ARG A 34 2.22 11.66 -5.20
C ARG A 34 2.14 11.42 -3.70
N ASN A 35 1.65 10.25 -3.35
CA ASN A 35 1.45 9.87 -1.96
C ASN A 35 2.74 9.25 -1.42
N GLY A 36 2.90 9.34 -0.11
CA GLY A 36 4.01 8.74 0.62
C GLY A 36 5.30 9.55 0.59
N VAL A 37 6.07 9.43 1.68
CA VAL A 37 7.34 10.12 1.88
C VAL A 37 8.46 9.13 1.68
N VAL A 38 9.39 9.43 0.77
CA VAL A 38 10.53 8.57 0.45
C VAL A 38 11.80 9.16 1.03
N THR A 39 12.53 8.39 1.85
CA THR A 39 13.74 8.86 2.54
C THR A 39 14.86 7.81 2.42
N GLU A 40 16.08 8.24 2.10
CA GLU A 40 17.25 7.34 2.04
C GLU A 40 17.54 6.74 3.43
N VAL A 41 17.74 5.42 3.50
CA VAL A 41 18.12 4.75 4.74
C VAL A 41 19.63 4.80 4.91
N ASN A 42 20.09 5.57 5.89
CA ASN A 42 21.49 5.63 6.29
C ASN A 42 21.78 4.57 7.37
N GLY A 43 22.11 3.34 6.97
CA GLY A 43 22.50 2.27 7.89
C GLY A 43 21.91 0.90 7.56
N ASN A 44 22.08 -0.06 8.46
CA ASN A 44 21.52 -1.40 8.31
C ASN A 44 20.03 -1.39 8.64
N ILE A 45 19.20 -1.88 7.72
CA ILE A 45 17.79 -2.13 7.98
C ILE A 45 17.67 -3.37 8.85
N ASN A 46 16.85 -3.32 9.89
CA ASN A 46 16.53 -4.50 10.67
C ASN A 46 15.67 -5.45 9.83
N THR A 47 16.30 -6.47 9.26
CA THR A 47 15.65 -7.49 8.44
C THR A 47 15.08 -8.65 9.25
N SER A 48 15.25 -8.66 10.58
CA SER A 48 14.69 -9.67 11.45
C SER A 48 13.22 -9.34 11.72
N GLY A 49 12.29 -10.10 11.12
CA GLY A 49 10.85 -9.89 11.28
C GLY A 49 10.18 -9.17 10.11
N LEU A 50 10.55 -9.51 8.88
CA LEU A 50 9.81 -9.07 7.69
C LEU A 50 8.62 -9.98 7.42
N GLN A 51 7.51 -9.38 7.01
CA GLN A 51 6.38 -10.09 6.43
C GLN A 51 6.68 -10.53 4.99
N ALA A 52 7.45 -9.71 4.27
CA ALA A 52 7.83 -10.00 2.89
C ALA A 52 9.22 -9.44 2.56
N ASP A 53 9.96 -10.18 1.75
CA ASP A 53 11.16 -9.74 1.02
C ASP A 53 11.01 -10.29 -0.40
N ILE A 54 10.57 -9.43 -1.32
CA ILE A 54 10.16 -9.81 -2.68
C ILE A 54 10.86 -8.94 -3.71
N THR A 55 11.09 -9.49 -4.89
CA THR A 55 11.71 -8.76 -6.00
C THR A 55 10.82 -8.86 -7.23
N PHE A 56 10.50 -7.72 -7.83
CA PHE A 56 9.73 -7.62 -9.06
C PHE A 56 10.64 -7.45 -10.29
N PRO A 57 10.23 -7.93 -11.48
CA PRO A 57 8.95 -8.62 -11.78
C PRO A 57 8.91 -10.12 -11.39
N ASP A 58 10.03 -10.72 -10.99
CA ASP A 58 10.20 -12.18 -10.85
C ASP A 58 9.72 -12.78 -9.51
N TYR A 59 8.77 -12.17 -8.80
CA TYR A 59 8.40 -12.60 -7.44
C TYR A 59 7.94 -14.08 -7.36
N LEU A 60 7.33 -14.60 -8.44
CA LEU A 60 6.85 -15.98 -8.53
C LEU A 60 7.82 -16.96 -9.20
N ASN A 61 9.07 -16.56 -9.49
CA ASN A 61 10.04 -17.35 -10.29
C ASN A 61 9.51 -17.78 -11.68
N TYR A 62 8.50 -17.07 -12.19
CA TYR A 62 7.90 -17.23 -13.51
C TYR A 62 7.43 -15.86 -13.98
N VAL A 63 7.87 -15.46 -15.17
CA VAL A 63 7.46 -14.20 -15.79
C VAL A 63 6.63 -14.53 -17.01
N ASP A 64 5.35 -14.21 -16.92
CA ASP A 64 4.45 -14.14 -18.07
C ASP A 64 4.00 -12.69 -18.20
N ASP A 65 4.44 -12.05 -19.28
CA ASP A 65 4.20 -10.63 -19.59
C ASP A 65 2.71 -10.32 -19.81
N THR A 66 1.87 -11.34 -19.94
CA THR A 66 0.42 -11.19 -20.10
C THR A 66 -0.35 -11.16 -18.78
N LEU A 67 0.30 -11.52 -17.65
CA LEU A 67 -0.36 -11.61 -16.35
C LEU A 67 0.00 -10.44 -15.44
N ILE A 68 -1.00 -9.60 -15.18
CA ILE A 68 -0.95 -8.50 -14.19
C ILE A 68 -0.47 -8.97 -12.80
N VAL A 69 -0.64 -10.26 -12.49
CA VAL A 69 -0.36 -10.88 -11.18
C VAL A 69 1.11 -10.88 -10.79
N ASN A 70 2.05 -10.94 -11.75
CA ASN A 70 3.49 -11.01 -11.45
C ASN A 70 4.02 -9.72 -10.79
N ASN A 71 3.28 -8.64 -10.95
CA ASN A 71 3.65 -7.29 -10.57
C ASN A 71 2.86 -6.77 -9.36
N MET A 72 2.14 -7.64 -8.66
CA MET A 72 1.34 -7.29 -7.50
C MET A 72 1.67 -8.17 -6.30
N TYR A 73 1.68 -7.56 -5.11
CA TYR A 73 1.80 -8.30 -3.86
C TYR A 73 0.87 -7.73 -2.81
N THR A 74 0.23 -8.62 -2.05
CA THR A 74 -0.72 -8.24 -1.01
C THR A 74 -0.18 -8.64 0.35
N PHE A 75 -0.28 -7.74 1.32
CA PHE A 75 0.26 -7.89 2.66
C PHE A 75 -0.69 -7.34 3.72
N LYS A 76 -0.50 -7.80 4.95
CA LYS A 76 -1.25 -7.35 6.13
C LYS A 76 -0.70 -6.04 6.67
N GLY A 77 -1.61 -5.14 7.05
CA GLY A 77 -1.27 -3.85 7.63
C GLY A 77 -2.45 -3.22 8.38
N TYR A 78 -2.18 -2.12 9.08
CA TYR A 78 -3.19 -1.34 9.78
C TYR A 78 -3.20 0.10 9.25
N LYS A 79 -4.38 0.72 9.26
CA LYS A 79 -4.55 2.11 8.85
C LYS A 79 -3.69 3.02 9.73
N GLY A 80 -2.98 3.96 9.10
CA GLY A 80 -2.05 4.85 9.80
C GLY A 80 -0.70 4.21 10.13
N GLN A 81 -0.48 2.94 9.75
CA GLN A 81 0.82 2.27 9.84
C GLN A 81 1.26 1.81 8.44
N GLY A 82 2.02 2.63 7.73
CA GLY A 82 2.52 2.31 6.40
C GLY A 82 4.03 2.52 6.31
N LYS A 83 4.80 1.44 6.33
CA LYS A 83 6.25 1.47 6.13
C LYS A 83 6.68 0.32 5.24
N LEU A 84 7.51 0.61 4.24
CA LEU A 84 8.23 -0.42 3.49
C LEU A 84 9.59 0.12 3.05
N TYR A 85 10.46 -0.79 2.61
CA TYR A 85 11.76 -0.43 2.07
C TYR A 85 11.85 -0.84 0.61
N ILE A 86 12.40 0.05 -0.22
CA ILE A 86 12.57 -0.15 -1.65
C ILE A 86 14.03 -0.02 -2.06
N THR A 87 14.48 -0.93 -2.91
CA THR A 87 15.80 -0.90 -3.55
C THR A 87 15.62 -1.13 -5.04
N CYS A 88 15.96 -0.14 -5.88
CA CYS A 88 16.05 -0.34 -7.33
C CYS A 88 17.44 -0.89 -7.69
N SER A 89 17.53 -1.87 -8.57
CA SER A 89 18.79 -2.48 -9.01
C SER A 89 18.82 -2.72 -10.53
N ASP A 90 19.95 -3.24 -11.02
CA ASP A 90 20.18 -3.61 -12.43
C ASP A 90 20.00 -2.46 -13.43
N GLY A 91 20.38 -1.25 -12.99
CA GLY A 91 20.37 -0.06 -13.84
C GLY A 91 18.97 0.48 -14.14
N LEU A 92 17.97 0.09 -13.33
CA LEU A 92 16.58 0.56 -13.46
C LEU A 92 16.50 2.10 -13.39
N GLN A 93 16.02 2.72 -14.45
CA GLN A 93 15.93 4.18 -14.61
C GLN A 93 14.51 4.69 -14.30
N ASN A 94 13.48 3.94 -14.66
CA ASN A 94 12.09 4.31 -14.45
C ASN A 94 11.25 3.09 -14.05
N VAL A 95 10.33 3.29 -13.11
CA VAL A 95 9.35 2.32 -12.65
C VAL A 95 8.20 3.08 -12.00
N ARG A 96 6.98 2.54 -12.08
CA ARG A 96 5.80 3.08 -11.40
C ARG A 96 5.38 2.15 -10.28
N VAL A 97 5.35 2.68 -9.06
CA VAL A 97 4.97 1.94 -7.86
C VAL A 97 3.68 2.51 -7.33
N PHE A 98 2.70 1.63 -7.07
CA PHE A 98 1.42 1.99 -6.49
C PHE A 98 1.20 1.22 -5.20
N ILE A 99 0.65 1.89 -4.20
CA ILE A 99 0.18 1.28 -2.95
C ILE A 99 -1.29 1.61 -2.80
N ASN A 100 -2.13 0.58 -2.70
CA ASN A 100 -3.59 0.70 -2.64
C ASN A 100 -4.16 1.58 -3.78
N GLY A 101 -3.54 1.51 -4.97
CA GLY A 101 -3.92 2.28 -6.16
C GLY A 101 -3.38 3.72 -6.22
N ASN A 102 -2.66 4.19 -5.20
CA ASN A 102 -2.03 5.52 -5.19
C ASN A 102 -0.57 5.42 -5.61
N GLU A 103 -0.14 6.27 -6.53
CA GLU A 103 1.24 6.28 -7.04
C GLU A 103 2.21 6.92 -6.04
N ILE A 104 3.36 6.28 -5.85
CA ILE A 104 4.45 6.72 -4.96
C ILE A 104 5.63 7.19 -5.81
N ASP A 105 6.21 8.34 -5.47
CA ASP A 105 7.40 8.82 -6.17
C ASP A 105 8.66 8.06 -5.74
N VAL A 106 9.13 7.13 -6.57
CA VAL A 106 10.35 6.36 -6.32
C VAL A 106 11.52 6.79 -7.21
N SER A 107 11.41 7.96 -7.85
CA SER A 107 12.40 8.45 -8.82
C SER A 107 13.80 8.57 -8.20
N GLU A 108 13.88 9.02 -6.95
CA GLU A 108 15.15 9.16 -6.23
C GLU A 108 15.78 7.80 -5.90
N ALA A 109 14.96 6.83 -5.50
CA ALA A 109 15.42 5.46 -5.22
C ALA A 109 16.03 4.80 -6.47
N CYS A 110 15.38 4.99 -7.62
CA CYS A 110 15.88 4.41 -8.87
C CYS A 110 17.07 5.15 -9.47
N ARG A 111 17.15 6.48 -9.31
CA ARG A 111 18.35 7.25 -9.67
C ARG A 111 19.59 6.78 -8.91
N ASN A 112 19.41 6.35 -7.65
CA ASN A 112 20.48 5.87 -6.78
C ASN A 112 20.46 4.34 -6.66
N ASN A 113 20.59 3.65 -7.80
CA ASN A 113 20.59 2.19 -7.90
C ASN A 113 21.49 1.51 -6.84
N GLY A 114 20.96 0.46 -6.20
CA GLY A 114 21.63 -0.30 -5.14
C GLY A 114 21.48 0.29 -3.73
N LYS A 115 20.98 1.52 -3.59
CA LYS A 115 20.63 2.09 -2.29
C LYS A 115 19.20 1.74 -1.88
N THR A 116 18.97 1.70 -0.57
CA THR A 116 17.64 1.40 -0.03
C THR A 116 17.00 2.65 0.56
N TYR A 117 15.72 2.83 0.26
CA TYR A 117 14.91 3.94 0.73
C TYR A 117 13.74 3.41 1.55
N GLU A 118 13.37 4.13 2.61
CA GLU A 118 12.14 3.93 3.35
C GLU A 118 11.02 4.71 2.66
N ILE A 119 9.88 4.06 2.50
CA ILE A 119 8.63 4.68 2.05
C ILE A 119 7.67 4.65 3.23
N ASP A 120 7.30 5.83 3.70
CA ASP A 120 6.14 6.02 4.57
C ASP A 120 4.89 6.15 3.69
N PHE A 121 3.92 5.25 3.85
CA PHE A 121 2.63 5.27 3.15
C PHE A 121 1.45 5.26 4.13
N SER A 122 1.67 5.69 5.38
CA SER A 122 0.69 5.61 6.47
C SER A 122 -0.64 6.29 6.15
N ASP A 123 -0.62 7.39 5.37
CA ASP A 123 -1.81 8.14 4.96
C ASP A 123 -2.75 7.36 4.04
N ILE A 124 -2.24 6.36 3.33
CA ILE A 124 -2.98 5.55 2.36
C ILE A 124 -3.07 4.07 2.77
N SER A 125 -2.53 3.70 3.94
CA SER A 125 -2.65 2.34 4.45
C SER A 125 -4.07 2.08 4.96
N VAL A 126 -4.49 0.82 4.83
CA VAL A 126 -5.81 0.35 5.27
C VAL A 126 -5.67 -0.84 6.20
N ASN A 127 -6.73 -1.11 6.97
CA ASN A 127 -6.78 -2.29 7.83
C ASN A 127 -6.83 -3.57 6.99
N ASP A 128 -6.16 -4.58 7.51
CA ASP A 128 -6.11 -5.95 7.00
C ASP A 128 -5.39 -6.12 5.66
N ARG A 129 -5.84 -5.53 4.55
CA ARG A 129 -5.32 -5.88 3.22
C ARG A 129 -4.79 -4.66 2.46
N ASN A 130 -3.47 -4.58 2.36
CA ASN A 130 -2.77 -3.59 1.55
C ASN A 130 -2.15 -4.27 0.33
N THR A 131 -2.09 -3.57 -0.80
CA THR A 131 -1.55 -4.11 -2.05
C THR A 131 -0.54 -3.15 -2.65
N ILE A 132 0.63 -3.67 -2.99
CA ILE A 132 1.62 -3.00 -3.82
C ILE A 132 1.51 -3.51 -5.26
N GLN A 133 1.67 -2.60 -6.21
CA GLN A 133 1.77 -2.89 -7.64
C GLN A 133 2.98 -2.17 -8.22
N VAL A 134 3.79 -2.85 -9.04
CA VAL A 134 5.01 -2.31 -9.65
C VAL A 134 4.96 -2.53 -11.17
N THR A 135 5.07 -1.47 -11.97
CA THR A 135 4.90 -1.54 -13.43
C THR A 135 5.87 -0.64 -14.17
N ASN A 136 5.92 -0.75 -15.51
CA ASN A 136 6.65 0.15 -16.40
C ASN A 136 8.17 0.20 -16.11
N PHE A 137 8.81 -0.96 -16.05
CA PHE A 137 10.25 -1.10 -15.85
C PHE A 137 11.02 -0.60 -17.09
N VAL A 138 11.95 0.34 -16.89
CA VAL A 138 12.84 0.83 -17.94
C VAL A 138 14.28 0.92 -17.41
N PRO A 139 15.25 0.18 -17.96
CA PRO A 139 15.06 -0.92 -18.92
C PRO A 139 14.28 -2.09 -18.32
N GLU A 140 13.69 -2.94 -19.17
CA GLU A 140 12.90 -4.12 -18.75
C GLU A 140 13.69 -5.12 -17.90
N THR A 141 15.03 -5.11 -18.01
CA THR A 141 15.92 -5.95 -17.21
C THR A 141 16.11 -5.45 -15.77
N GLY A 142 15.64 -4.24 -15.46
CA GLY A 142 15.78 -3.64 -14.14
C GLY A 142 14.91 -4.34 -13.09
N LYS A 143 15.30 -4.25 -11.82
CA LYS A 143 14.59 -4.92 -10.72
C LYS A 143 14.27 -3.98 -9.59
N VAL A 144 13.21 -4.30 -8.86
CA VAL A 144 12.82 -3.61 -7.62
C VAL A 144 12.67 -4.64 -6.50
N ASN A 145 13.52 -4.55 -5.49
CA ASN A 145 13.35 -5.29 -4.24
C ASN A 145 12.51 -4.47 -3.26
N ILE A 146 11.52 -5.13 -2.65
CA ILE A 146 10.60 -4.56 -1.66
C ILE A 146 10.66 -5.41 -0.40
N LYS A 147 10.96 -4.76 0.73
CA LYS A 147 10.93 -5.37 2.06
C LYS A 147 9.81 -4.75 2.88
N ILE A 148 8.94 -5.60 3.41
CA ILE A 148 7.74 -5.18 4.14
C ILE A 148 7.85 -5.69 5.58
N PRO A 149 7.97 -4.81 6.59
CA PRO A 149 7.93 -5.21 7.99
C PRO A 149 6.53 -5.73 8.39
N TYR A 150 6.45 -6.52 9.46
CA TYR A 150 5.15 -6.78 10.09
C TYR A 150 4.57 -5.48 10.68
N PRO A 151 3.24 -5.28 10.64
CA PRO A 151 2.62 -4.16 11.32
C PRO A 151 2.71 -4.33 12.84
N GLU A 152 2.59 -3.22 13.56
CA GLU A 152 2.71 -3.20 15.02
C GLU A 152 1.34 -3.15 15.69
N VAL A 153 1.23 -3.80 16.84
CA VAL A 153 0.07 -3.66 17.72
C VAL A 153 0.31 -2.51 18.67
N ILE A 154 -0.53 -1.48 18.60
CA ILE A 154 -0.46 -0.31 19.47
C ILE A 154 -1.52 -0.37 20.56
N SER A 155 -1.25 0.22 21.73
CA SER A 155 -2.27 0.34 22.78
C SER A 155 -3.30 1.41 22.43
N GLY A 156 -4.56 1.19 22.78
CA GLY A 156 -5.62 2.19 22.61
C GLY A 156 -6.92 1.81 23.32
N SER A 157 -8.02 2.45 22.95
CA SER A 157 -9.33 2.26 23.59
C SER A 157 -10.34 1.56 22.67
N ALA A 158 -11.42 1.05 23.25
CA ALA A 158 -12.52 0.44 22.50
C ALA A 158 -13.13 1.43 21.49
N GLU A 159 -13.34 2.68 21.91
CA GLU A 159 -13.94 3.73 21.10
C GLU A 159 -13.10 4.05 19.86
N ALA A 160 -11.77 4.04 20.00
CA ALA A 160 -10.84 4.34 18.90
C ALA A 160 -11.00 3.38 17.70
N VAL A 161 -11.51 2.16 17.95
CA VAL A 161 -11.77 1.15 16.93
C VAL A 161 -13.27 0.89 16.73
N GLY A 162 -14.13 1.78 17.22
CA GLY A 162 -15.59 1.65 17.11
C GLY A 162 -16.15 0.40 17.79
N MET A 163 -15.53 -0.01 18.91
CA MET A 163 -16.04 -1.07 19.79
C MET A 163 -16.77 -0.43 20.97
N ASP A 164 -17.84 -1.08 21.42
CA ASP A 164 -18.58 -0.65 22.61
C ASP A 164 -17.85 -1.10 23.87
N GLN A 165 -17.43 -0.14 24.70
CA GLN A 165 -16.75 -0.40 25.97
C GLN A 165 -17.58 -1.30 26.90
N SER A 166 -18.91 -1.19 26.87
CA SER A 166 -19.79 -2.03 27.70
C SER A 166 -19.69 -3.52 27.37
N THR A 167 -19.27 -3.87 26.14
CA THR A 167 -19.00 -5.27 25.77
C THR A 167 -17.76 -5.80 26.49
N LEU A 168 -16.71 -4.99 26.61
CA LEU A 168 -15.51 -5.35 27.36
C LEU A 168 -15.80 -5.43 28.86
N ASP A 169 -16.62 -4.51 29.39
CA ASP A 169 -17.01 -4.49 30.80
C ASP A 169 -17.89 -5.72 31.16
N LEU A 170 -18.75 -6.16 30.24
CA LEU A 170 -19.52 -7.39 30.40
C LEU A 170 -18.60 -8.61 30.45
N ILE A 171 -17.60 -8.69 29.58
CA ILE A 171 -16.60 -9.76 29.61
C ILE A 171 -15.87 -9.77 30.95
N ASP A 172 -15.50 -8.61 31.48
CA ASP A 172 -14.85 -8.49 32.79
C ASP A 172 -15.74 -9.00 33.90
N THR A 173 -17.03 -8.65 33.85
CA THR A 173 -18.02 -9.10 34.83
C THR A 173 -18.17 -10.62 34.81
N LEU A 174 -18.24 -11.23 33.62
CA LEU A 174 -18.36 -12.68 33.46
C LEU A 174 -17.13 -13.40 34.00
N ILE A 175 -15.92 -13.00 33.57
CA ILE A 175 -14.68 -13.65 34.00
C ILE A 175 -14.47 -13.48 35.51
N ASN A 176 -14.75 -12.30 36.07
CA ASN A 176 -14.64 -12.09 37.52
C ASN A 176 -15.64 -12.95 38.30
N ASN A 177 -16.86 -13.15 37.78
CA ASN A 177 -17.82 -14.06 38.39
C ASN A 177 -17.33 -15.51 38.32
N ASP A 178 -16.83 -15.96 37.17
CA ASP A 178 -16.29 -17.31 37.03
C ASP A 178 -15.13 -17.52 38.01
N VAL A 179 -14.23 -16.54 38.15
CA VAL A 179 -13.14 -16.58 39.13
C VAL A 179 -13.67 -16.69 40.56
N LYS A 180 -14.68 -15.90 40.89
CA LYS A 180 -15.35 -15.96 42.20
C LYS A 180 -15.97 -17.34 42.48
N TYR A 181 -16.47 -18.03 41.45
CA TYR A 181 -17.18 -19.31 41.58
C TYR A 181 -16.34 -20.54 41.23
N GLY A 182 -15.01 -20.41 41.16
CA GLY A 182 -14.09 -21.55 41.12
C GLY A 182 -13.10 -21.55 39.96
N PHE A 183 -13.13 -20.56 39.07
CA PHE A 183 -12.12 -20.41 38.03
C PHE A 183 -10.82 -19.84 38.63
N THR A 184 -9.69 -20.51 38.44
CA THR A 184 -8.44 -20.12 39.10
C THR A 184 -7.89 -18.77 38.63
N SER A 185 -7.79 -18.60 37.31
CA SER A 185 -7.28 -17.40 36.67
C SER A 185 -7.54 -17.40 35.16
N ALA A 186 -7.42 -16.23 34.55
CA ALA A 186 -7.52 -16.04 33.11
C ALA A 186 -6.61 -14.89 32.65
N GLN A 187 -6.22 -14.89 31.38
CA GLN A 187 -5.64 -13.72 30.73
C GLN A 187 -6.36 -13.49 29.40
N LEU A 188 -6.69 -12.24 29.12
CA LEU A 188 -7.41 -11.83 27.91
C LEU A 188 -6.70 -10.65 27.26
N ALA A 189 -6.36 -10.83 25.98
CA ALA A 189 -5.98 -9.75 25.09
C ALA A 189 -6.99 -9.63 23.95
N VAL A 190 -7.45 -8.42 23.66
CA VAL A 190 -8.33 -8.11 22.53
C VAL A 190 -7.64 -7.07 21.66
N ILE A 191 -7.45 -7.43 20.39
CA ILE A 191 -6.85 -6.57 19.38
C ILE A 191 -7.85 -6.43 18.23
N LYS A 192 -8.13 -5.19 17.82
CA LYS A 192 -8.95 -4.87 16.65
C LYS A 192 -8.24 -3.80 15.85
N ASP A 193 -8.14 -3.98 14.54
CA ASP A 193 -7.55 -3.00 13.63
C ASP A 193 -6.15 -2.52 14.07
N GLY A 194 -5.35 -3.42 14.66
CA GLY A 194 -4.00 -3.13 15.15
C GLY A 194 -3.94 -2.44 16.50
N VAL A 195 -5.09 -2.17 17.12
CA VAL A 195 -5.18 -1.56 18.44
C VAL A 195 -5.52 -2.63 19.47
N MET A 196 -4.63 -2.80 20.44
CA MET A 196 -4.89 -3.57 21.66
C MET A 196 -5.82 -2.73 22.55
N VAL A 197 -7.09 -3.11 22.57
CA VAL A 197 -8.12 -2.42 23.37
C VAL A 197 -8.29 -3.04 24.75
N LYS A 198 -7.76 -4.24 24.95
CA LYS A 198 -7.78 -4.92 26.23
C LYS A 198 -6.55 -5.81 26.39
N ASN A 199 -5.96 -5.76 27.58
CA ASN A 199 -4.96 -6.71 28.04
C ASN A 199 -5.10 -6.81 29.56
N SER A 200 -5.75 -7.86 30.03
CA SER A 200 -6.13 -8.01 31.43
C SER A 200 -5.88 -9.43 31.91
N ALA A 201 -5.51 -9.56 33.19
CA ALA A 201 -5.39 -10.83 33.88
C ALA A 201 -6.37 -10.86 35.07
N TYR A 202 -6.88 -12.05 35.38
CA TYR A 202 -7.90 -12.30 36.38
C TYR A 202 -7.48 -13.45 37.28
N GLY A 203 -7.95 -13.45 38.52
CA GLY A 203 -7.67 -14.53 39.48
C GLY A 203 -6.25 -14.49 40.03
N LYS A 204 -5.76 -15.66 40.47
CA LYS A 204 -4.47 -15.78 41.18
C LYS A 204 -3.42 -16.46 40.33
N THR A 205 -2.15 -16.06 40.51
CA THR A 205 -1.00 -16.80 39.96
C THR A 205 -0.71 -18.09 40.73
N ASN A 206 -1.12 -18.15 42.00
CA ASN A 206 -1.01 -19.33 42.85
C ASN A 206 -2.30 -19.56 43.66
N SER A 207 -2.79 -20.79 43.68
CA SER A 207 -4.01 -21.18 44.42
C SER A 207 -3.73 -21.74 45.82
N TYR A 208 -2.46 -21.99 46.15
CA TYR A 208 -2.06 -22.45 47.48
C TYR A 208 -1.90 -21.29 48.45
N ASN A 209 -2.19 -21.55 49.73
CA ASN A 209 -1.79 -20.65 50.81
C ASN A 209 -0.26 -20.73 50.98
N GLN A 210 0.38 -19.71 51.56
CA GLN A 210 1.84 -19.68 51.72
C GLN A 210 2.39 -20.85 52.57
N ASP A 211 1.51 -21.49 53.32
CA ASP A 211 1.72 -22.52 54.30
C ASP A 211 1.32 -23.93 53.84
N GLY A 212 0.82 -24.09 52.59
CA GLY A 212 0.49 -25.38 51.98
C GLY A 212 -0.93 -25.83 52.27
#